data_AF-A0ABC8TJ69-F1
#
_entry.id   AF-A0ABC8TJ69-F1
#
_cell.length_a   1.000
_cell.length_b   1.000
_cell.length_c   1.000
_cell.angle_alpha   90.00
_cell.angle_beta   90.00
_cell.angle_gamma   90.00
#
_symmetry.space_group_name_H-M   'P 1'
#
loop_
_entity.id
_entity.type
_entity.pdbx_description
1 polymer ?
#
loop_
_entity_poly.entity_id
_entity_poly.type
_entity_poly.pdbx_seq_one_letter_code
_entity_poly.pdbx_strand_id
1 'polypeptide(L)'
;IIEIRGDQVTSKQCLTVRAKLVAKSQQVFIADEELPLLEDVGDKPKDKSIEELQVIPVDQTHPDRYFLIRSQLPTPEKESLIGLLRRNIEIFSWTP
;
A
#
# COMPACT_ATOMS: atom_id res chain seq x y z
N ILE A 1 -13.51 23.15 -18.95
CA ILE A 1 -13.45 21.83 -18.29
C ILE A 1 -14.48 20.96 -19.00
N ILE A 2 -14.05 19.86 -19.63
CA ILE A 2 -14.97 18.95 -20.33
C ILE A 2 -15.54 18.02 -19.26
N GLU A 3 -16.82 18.17 -18.93
CA GLU A 3 -17.51 17.27 -18.00
C GLU A 3 -17.83 15.96 -18.74
N ILE A 4 -16.96 14.96 -18.57
CA ILE A 4 -17.19 13.63 -19.12
C ILE A 4 -18.10 12.88 -18.14
N ARG A 5 -19.42 12.93 -18.39
CA ARG A 5 -20.37 12.01 -17.75
C ARG A 5 -20.27 10.65 -18.43
N GLY A 6 -19.66 9.69 -17.76
CA GLY A 6 -19.68 8.29 -18.19
C GLY A 6 -21.08 7.69 -18.02
N ASP A 7 -21.64 7.16 -19.10
CA ASP A 7 -22.85 6.34 -19.03
C ASP A 7 -22.48 4.95 -18.47
N GLN A 8 -22.95 4.67 -17.25
CA GLN A 8 -22.74 3.40 -16.56
C GLN A 8 -23.26 2.21 -17.39
N VAL A 9 -24.30 2.43 -18.20
CA VAL A 9 -24.89 1.39 -19.05
C VAL A 9 -23.92 0.98 -20.15
N THR A 10 -23.25 1.94 -20.80
CA THR A 10 -22.24 1.66 -21.84
C THR A 10 -21.02 0.95 -21.26
N SER A 11 -20.58 1.33 -20.06
CA SER A 11 -19.47 0.66 -19.36
C SER A 11 -19.74 -0.83 -19.10
N LYS A 12 -20.94 -1.14 -18.62
CA LYS A 12 -21.38 -2.53 -18.36
C LYS A 12 -21.44 -3.37 -19.63
N GLN A 13 -21.87 -2.79 -20.75
CA GLN A 13 -21.91 -3.47 -22.04
C GLN A 13 -20.50 -3.76 -22.58
N CYS A 14 -19.56 -2.82 -22.47
CA CYS A 14 -18.15 -3.05 -22.84
C CYS A 14 -17.50 -4.18 -22.03
N LEU A 15 -17.74 -4.21 -20.71
CA LEU A 15 -17.25 -5.30 -19.85
C LEU A 15 -17.79 -6.66 -20.31
N THR A 16 -19.09 -6.72 -20.63
CA THR A 16 -19.75 -7.96 -21.04
C THR A 16 -19.24 -8.46 -22.39
N VAL A 17 -19.01 -7.57 -23.37
CA VAL A 17 -18.46 -7.95 -24.68
C VAL A 17 -17.01 -8.44 -24.54
N ARG A 18 -16.20 -7.76 -23.73
CA ARG A 18 -14.81 -8.17 -23.47
C ARG A 18 -14.75 -9.52 -22.75
N ALA A 19 -15.60 -9.75 -21.74
CA ALA A 19 -15.69 -11.03 -21.04
C ALA A 19 -16.09 -12.18 -21.98
N LYS A 20 -17.04 -11.94 -22.91
CA LYS A 20 -17.45 -12.94 -23.92
C LYS A 20 -16.34 -13.27 -24.93
N LEU A 21 -15.49 -12.29 -25.28
CA LEU A 21 -14.32 -12.52 -26.14
C LEU A 21 -13.22 -13.31 -25.41
N VAL A 22 -12.93 -12.95 -24.16
CA VAL A 22 -11.96 -13.67 -23.30
C VAL A 22 -12.40 -15.12 -23.06
N ALA A 23 -13.70 -15.35 -22.79
CA ALA A 23 -14.25 -16.69 -22.59
C ALA A 23 -14.21 -17.58 -23.85
N LYS A 24 -14.20 -17.00 -25.06
CA LYS A 24 -14.08 -17.77 -26.32
C LYS A 24 -12.64 -18.17 -26.64
N SER A 25 -11.63 -17.50 -26.09
CA SER A 25 -10.23 -17.70 -26.46
C SER A 25 -9.35 -18.33 -25.38
N GLN A 26 -9.88 -18.62 -24.19
CA GLN A 26 -9.11 -19.30 -23.15
C GLN A 26 -9.95 -20.41 -22.50
N GLN A 27 -9.80 -21.62 -23.01
CA GLN A 27 -9.84 -22.79 -22.13
C GLN A 27 -8.51 -22.82 -21.39
N VAL A 28 -8.43 -22.08 -20.29
CA VAL A 28 -7.41 -22.31 -19.26
C VAL A 28 -8.13 -23.06 -18.16
N PHE A 29 -7.85 -24.35 -18.03
CA PHE A 29 -8.19 -25.09 -16.82
C PHE A 29 -7.33 -24.50 -15.70
N ILE A 30 -7.94 -23.64 -14.89
CA ILE A 30 -7.37 -23.26 -13.60
C ILE A 30 -7.70 -24.43 -12.69
N ALA A 31 -6.67 -25.22 -12.34
CA ALA A 31 -6.78 -26.18 -11.26
C ALA A 31 -7.16 -25.40 -9.99
N ASP A 32 -8.09 -25.97 -9.23
CA ASP A 32 -8.68 -25.43 -8.00
C ASP A 32 -7.60 -25.40 -6.90
N GLU A 33 -6.63 -24.50 -7.03
CA GLU A 33 -5.77 -24.08 -5.93
C GLU A 33 -6.59 -23.04 -5.15
N GLU A 34 -6.93 -23.38 -3.92
CA GLU A 34 -7.65 -22.55 -2.96
C GLU A 34 -7.05 -21.13 -2.93
N LEU A 35 -7.65 -20.24 -3.73
CA LEU A 35 -7.39 -18.81 -3.66
C LEU A 35 -7.72 -18.39 -2.21
N PRO A 36 -6.78 -17.78 -1.46
CA PRO A 36 -7.08 -17.33 -0.11
C PRO A 36 -8.27 -16.37 -0.20
N LEU A 37 -9.34 -16.74 0.52
CA LEU A 37 -10.55 -15.92 0.67
C LEU A 37 -10.11 -14.49 1.03
N LEU A 38 -10.56 -13.52 0.23
CA LEU A 38 -10.39 -12.09 0.54
C LEU A 38 -10.87 -11.85 1.97
N GLU A 39 -10.02 -11.27 2.81
CA GLU A 39 -10.31 -10.99 4.22
C GLU A 39 -11.67 -10.26 4.33
N ASP A 40 -12.53 -10.73 5.23
CA ASP A 40 -13.85 -10.15 5.46
C ASP A 40 -13.71 -8.69 5.92
N VAL A 41 -14.05 -7.77 5.03
CA VAL A 41 -13.96 -6.31 5.25
C VAL A 41 -15.05 -5.81 6.22
N GLY A 42 -15.97 -6.68 6.64
CA GLY A 42 -17.03 -6.37 7.60
C GLY A 42 -16.70 -6.70 9.06
N ASP A 43 -15.58 -7.37 9.32
CA ASP A 43 -15.20 -7.78 10.66
C ASP A 43 -14.76 -6.56 11.50
N LYS A 44 -14.95 -6.62 12.82
CA LYS A 44 -14.46 -5.55 13.70
C LYS A 44 -12.96 -5.37 13.45
N PRO A 45 -12.47 -4.13 13.25
CA PRO A 45 -11.05 -3.92 13.05
C PRO A 45 -10.33 -4.56 14.24
N LYS A 46 -9.47 -5.56 13.94
CA LYS A 46 -8.60 -6.17 14.95
C LYS A 46 -7.93 -5.02 15.69
N ASP A 47 -7.95 -5.06 17.03
CA ASP A 47 -7.30 -4.04 17.85
C ASP A 47 -5.88 -3.85 17.32
N LYS A 48 -5.64 -2.68 16.72
CA LYS A 48 -4.33 -2.37 16.15
C LYS A 48 -3.35 -2.39 17.32
N SER A 49 -2.40 -3.31 17.31
CA SER A 49 -1.35 -3.36 18.31
C SER A 49 -0.69 -2.00 18.38
N ILE A 50 -0.68 -1.39 19.56
CA ILE A 50 0.03 -0.12 19.77
C ILE A 50 1.51 -0.45 19.65
N GLU A 51 2.11 -0.09 18.52
CA GLU A 51 3.55 -0.24 18.33
C GLU A 51 4.28 0.87 19.08
N GLU A 52 5.30 0.50 19.84
CA GLU A 52 6.18 1.48 20.46
C GLU A 52 7.13 2.03 19.40
N LEU A 53 7.14 3.35 19.22
CA LEU A 53 7.96 4.04 18.23
C LEU A 53 8.94 4.97 18.94
N GLN A 54 10.16 5.03 18.39
CA GLN A 54 11.19 5.95 18.80
C GLN A 54 11.35 7.06 17.76
N VAL A 55 11.47 8.30 18.25
CA VAL A 55 11.81 9.47 17.46
C VAL A 55 13.31 9.48 17.13
N ILE A 56 13.63 9.54 15.84
CA ILE A 56 14.99 9.70 15.33
C ILE A 56 15.08 11.05 14.62
N PRO A 57 15.73 12.06 15.22
CA PRO A 57 15.87 13.36 14.59
C PRO A 57 16.73 13.26 13.32
N VAL A 58 16.27 13.99 12.30
CA VAL A 58 16.92 14.07 10.99
C VAL A 58 18.16 14.95 11.08
N ASP A 59 18.00 16.14 11.66
CA ASP A 59 19.07 17.09 11.93
C ASP A 59 18.81 17.85 13.26
N GLN A 60 19.77 18.64 13.71
CA GLN A 60 19.66 19.41 14.97
C GLN A 60 19.00 20.78 14.79
N THR A 61 18.90 21.25 13.55
CA THR A 61 18.41 22.59 13.20
C THR A 61 16.89 22.64 13.05
N HIS A 62 16.27 21.50 12.72
CA HIS A 62 14.86 21.32 12.42
C HIS A 62 14.29 20.18 13.29
N PRO A 63 13.97 20.46 14.56
CA PRO A 63 13.48 19.44 15.50
C PRO A 63 12.13 18.83 15.10
N ASP A 64 11.41 19.50 14.21
CA ASP A 64 10.16 19.06 13.58
C ASP A 64 10.37 17.94 12.55
N ARG A 65 11.61 17.74 12.06
CA ARG A 65 11.94 16.68 11.10
C ARG A 65 12.52 15.47 11.82
N TYR A 66 11.73 14.41 11.86
CA TYR A 66 12.13 13.16 12.50
C TYR A 66 11.52 11.94 11.81
N PHE A 67 12.18 10.80 11.97
CA PHE A 67 11.62 9.49 11.64
C PHE A 67 11.05 8.84 12.89
N LEU A 68 9.96 8.09 12.73
CA LEU A 68 9.45 7.18 13.75
C LEU A 68 9.87 5.76 13.37
N ILE A 69 10.65 5.11 14.23
CA ILE A 69 11.13 3.74 14.02
C ILE A 69 10.68 2.88 15.19
N ARG A 70 10.23 1.64 14.93
CA ARG A 70 9.81 0.71 15.97
C ARG A 70 10.91 0.49 17.01
N SER A 71 10.56 0.63 18.29
CA SER A 71 11.50 0.53 19.41
C SER A 71 12.11 -0.87 19.54
N GLN A 72 11.31 -1.91 19.26
CA GLN A 72 11.73 -3.31 19.37
C GLN A 72 12.61 -3.81 18.21
N LEU A 73 12.99 -2.96 17.26
CA LEU A 73 13.85 -3.36 16.15
C LEU A 73 15.24 -3.75 16.66
N PRO A 74 15.83 -4.89 16.24
CA PRO A 74 17.18 -5.28 16.64
C PRO A 74 18.19 -4.18 16.33
N THR A 75 19.14 -3.92 17.24
CA THR A 75 20.15 -2.87 17.11
C THR A 75 20.84 -2.82 15.73
N PRO A 76 21.37 -3.93 15.17
CA PRO A 76 22.06 -3.86 13.87
C PRO A 76 21.12 -3.48 12.72
N GLU A 77 19.89 -3.95 12.73
CA GLU A 77 18.88 -3.60 11.72
C GLU A 77 18.46 -2.14 11.85
N LYS A 78 18.31 -1.67 13.09
CA LYS A 78 17.96 -0.29 13.40
C LYS A 78 19.02 0.69 12.94
N GLU A 79 20.29 0.41 13.19
CA GLU A 79 21.41 1.24 12.72
C GLU A 79 21.48 1.27 11.18
N SER A 80 21.32 0.11 10.54
CA SER A 80 21.27 0.01 9.07
C SER A 80 20.13 0.83 8.46
N LEU A 81 18.93 0.72 9.05
CA LEU A 81 17.76 1.49 8.63
C LEU A 81 17.97 2.99 8.81
N ILE A 82 18.47 3.44 9.96
CA ILE A 82 18.75 4.86 10.21
C ILE A 82 19.77 5.39 9.18
N GLY A 83 20.81 4.62 8.88
CA GLY A 83 21.81 4.99 7.88
C GLY A 83 21.21 5.14 6.48
N LEU A 84 20.32 4.23 6.09
CA LEU A 84 19.61 4.30 4.81
C LEU A 84 18.70 5.54 4.74
N LEU A 85 17.90 5.77 5.78
CA LEU A 85 16.96 6.89 5.83
C LEU A 85 17.68 8.24 5.74
N ARG A 86 18.78 8.41 6.50
CA ARG A 86 19.58 9.65 6.47
C ARG A 86 20.23 9.89 5.11
N ARG A 87 20.73 8.84 4.44
CA ARG A 87 21.34 8.96 3.12
C ARG A 87 20.35 9.40 2.03
N ASN A 88 19.07 9.09 2.22
CA ASN A 88 18.01 9.31 1.24
C ASN A 88 16.99 10.35 1.71
N ILE A 89 17.40 11.25 2.60
CA ILE A 89 16.55 12.29 3.17
C ILE A 89 15.77 13.09 2.11
N GLU A 90 16.40 13.40 0.98
CA GLU A 90 15.81 14.18 -0.12
C GLU A 90 14.71 13.41 -0.88
N ILE A 91 14.71 12.07 -0.81
CA ILE A 91 13.71 11.21 -1.46
C ILE A 91 12.43 11.14 -0.61
N PHE A 92 12.61 11.15 0.71
CA PHE A 92 11.50 11.21 1.66
C PHE A 92 11.04 12.67 1.74
N SER A 93 10.11 13.02 0.85
CA SER A 93 9.58 14.37 0.67
C SER A 93 8.94 14.89 1.95
N TRP A 94 9.66 15.74 2.69
CA TRP A 94 9.14 16.47 3.83
C TRP A 94 8.14 17.51 3.32
N THR A 95 6.87 17.39 3.71
CA THR A 95 5.88 18.43 3.42
C THR A 95 6.17 19.63 4.34
N PRO A 96 6.26 20.87 3.83
CA PRO A 96 6.48 22.07 4.64
C PRO A 96 5.37 22.31 5.67
#